data_AF-A0A932IKV5-F1
#
_entry.id   AF-A0A932IKV5-F1
#
_cell.length_a   1.000
_cell.length_b   1.000
_cell.length_c   1.000
_cell.angle_alpha   90.00
_cell.angle_beta   90.00
_cell.angle_gamma   90.00
#
_symmetry.space_group_name_H-M   'P 1'
#
loop_
_entity.id
_entity.type
_entity.pdbx_description
1 polymer ?
#
loop_
_entity_poly.entity_id
_entity_poly.type
_entity_poly.pdbx_seq_one_letter_code
_entity_poly.pdbx_strand_id
1 'polypeptide(L)'
;PAPVRVAVLSAERIPIFQDKTAVTVTPAGEAWLAALQPGKIARVEVAAGQRVKLGQVLVAMEMPPKEAKQLEQAKAGATRAGQVYEKARAARRNAVRWRDSSRIA
;
A
#
# COMPACT_ATOMS: atom_id res chain seq x y z
N PRO A 1 12.80 -33.16 -79.45
CA PRO A 1 13.22 -33.03 -78.04
C PRO A 1 12.29 -32.03 -77.34
N ALA A 2 11.66 -32.41 -76.22
CA ALA A 2 10.70 -31.55 -75.51
C ALA A 2 11.44 -30.52 -74.63
N PRO A 3 10.95 -29.26 -74.52
CA PRO A 3 11.64 -28.24 -73.74
C PRO A 3 11.52 -28.51 -72.24
N VAL A 4 12.66 -28.55 -71.56
CA VAL A 4 12.73 -28.65 -70.10
C VAL A 4 12.66 -27.24 -69.50
N ARG A 5 11.69 -27.02 -68.59
CA ARG A 5 11.58 -25.77 -67.84
C ARG A 5 12.27 -25.93 -66.50
N VAL A 6 13.23 -25.07 -66.22
CA VAL A 6 13.95 -25.05 -64.94
C VAL A 6 13.46 -23.83 -64.15
N ALA A 7 12.99 -24.05 -62.92
CA ALA A 7 12.64 -22.98 -61.99
C ALA A 7 13.79 -22.82 -60.98
N VAL A 8 14.26 -21.59 -60.82
CA VAL A 8 15.29 -21.24 -59.84
C VAL A 8 14.57 -20.79 -58.57
N LEU A 9 14.78 -21.51 -57.46
CA LEU A 9 14.26 -21.17 -56.15
C LEU A 9 15.30 -20.33 -55.40
N SER A 10 14.91 -19.13 -54.97
CA SER A 10 15.71 -18.29 -54.08
C SER A 10 15.23 -18.48 -52.64
N ALA A 11 16.16 -18.69 -51.71
CA ALA A 11 15.85 -18.84 -50.29
C ALA A 11 15.76 -17.45 -49.64
N GLU A 12 14.54 -16.92 -49.52
CA GLU A 12 14.28 -15.67 -48.81
C GLU A 12 13.62 -15.95 -47.46
N ARG A 13 14.01 -15.20 -46.41
CA ARG A 13 13.42 -15.34 -45.07
C ARG A 13 12.07 -14.63 -45.05
N ILE A 14 11.01 -15.38 -45.29
CA ILE A 14 9.63 -14.88 -45.21
C ILE A 14 9.17 -15.01 -43.75
N PRO A 15 8.88 -13.90 -43.04
CA PRO A 15 8.30 -13.98 -41.71
C PRO A 15 6.90 -14.60 -41.80
N ILE A 16 6.72 -15.75 -41.16
CA ILE A 16 5.42 -16.42 -41.07
C ILE A 16 4.68 -15.79 -39.88
N PHE A 17 3.80 -14.85 -40.18
CA PHE A 17 2.86 -14.34 -39.18
C PHE A 17 1.74 -15.37 -39.00
N GLN A 18 1.57 -15.86 -37.78
CA GLN A 18 0.42 -16.68 -37.44
C GLN A 18 -0.75 -15.73 -37.15
N ASP A 19 -1.83 -15.83 -37.93
CA ASP A 19 -3.14 -15.23 -37.63
C ASP A 19 -3.73 -15.92 -36.39
N LYS A 20 -3.12 -15.67 -35.23
CA LYS A 20 -3.70 -16.04 -33.94
C LYS A 20 -4.71 -14.97 -33.58
N THR A 21 -5.98 -15.36 -33.59
CA THR A 21 -7.11 -14.54 -33.14
C THR A 21 -6.77 -13.91 -31.79
N ALA A 22 -6.98 -12.61 -31.67
CA ALA A 22 -6.78 -11.88 -30.42
C ALA A 22 -7.57 -12.59 -29.30
N VAL A 23 -6.86 -13.18 -28.35
CA VAL A 23 -7.50 -13.80 -27.19
C VAL A 23 -8.04 -12.67 -26.33
N THR A 24 -9.36 -12.52 -26.33
CA THR A 24 -10.06 -11.69 -25.34
C THR A 24 -9.78 -12.30 -23.97
N VAL A 25 -8.89 -11.67 -23.21
CA VAL A 25 -8.61 -12.06 -21.83
C VAL A 25 -9.81 -11.63 -21.00
N THR A 26 -10.73 -12.56 -20.73
CA THR A 26 -11.80 -12.34 -19.75
C THR A 26 -11.14 -12.26 -18.37
N PRO A 27 -11.29 -11.14 -17.63
CA PRO A 27 -10.76 -11.06 -16.27
C PRO A 27 -11.38 -12.16 -15.42
N ALA A 28 -10.56 -12.85 -14.62
CA ALA A 28 -10.97 -14.01 -13.82
C ALA A 28 -12.05 -13.69 -12.76
N GLY A 29 -12.36 -12.41 -12.55
CA GLY A 29 -13.46 -11.93 -11.74
C GLY A 29 -13.47 -10.41 -11.71
N GLU A 30 -14.65 -9.81 -11.82
CA GLU A 30 -14.87 -8.40 -11.57
C GLU A 30 -15.56 -8.26 -10.21
N ALA A 31 -14.97 -7.47 -9.30
CA ALA A 31 -15.53 -7.21 -7.99
C ALA A 31 -15.83 -5.72 -7.85
N TRP A 32 -17.10 -5.40 -7.60
CA TRP A 32 -17.53 -4.04 -7.31
C TRP A 32 -17.25 -3.72 -5.84
N LEU A 33 -16.52 -2.64 -5.61
CA LEU A 33 -16.26 -2.15 -4.25
C LEU A 33 -17.38 -1.19 -3.84
N ALA A 34 -18.00 -1.49 -2.71
CA ALA A 34 -19.01 -0.65 -2.08
C ALA A 34 -18.54 -0.21 -0.69
N ALA A 35 -18.92 1.00 -0.29
CA ALA A 35 -18.68 1.46 1.07
C ALA A 35 -19.57 0.66 2.03
N LEU A 36 -18.97 0.13 3.11
CA LEU A 36 -19.69 -0.62 4.15
C LEU A 36 -20.58 0.27 5.02
N GLN A 37 -20.22 1.56 5.11
CA GLN A 37 -20.91 2.56 5.92
C GLN A 37 -21.01 3.87 5.14
N PRO A 38 -22.06 4.68 5.41
CA PRO A 38 -22.17 6.01 4.82
C PRO A 38 -21.04 6.92 5.32
N GLY A 39 -20.50 7.73 4.43
CA GLY A 39 -19.46 8.70 4.76
C GLY A 39 -19.08 9.54 3.54
N LYS A 40 -18.10 10.44 3.73
CA LYS A 40 -17.56 11.29 2.66
C LYS A 40 -16.21 10.77 2.21
N ILE A 41 -15.97 10.81 0.90
CA ILE A 41 -14.66 10.48 0.33
C ILE A 41 -13.73 11.67 0.58
N ALA A 42 -12.60 11.43 1.24
CA ALA A 42 -11.55 12.42 1.43
C ALA A 42 -10.61 12.45 0.23
N ARG A 43 -10.21 11.27 -0.27
CA ARG A 43 -9.29 11.14 -1.41
C ARG A 43 -9.47 9.82 -2.15
N VAL A 44 -9.26 9.86 -3.46
CA VAL A 44 -9.09 8.67 -4.31
C VAL A 44 -7.61 8.58 -4.70
N GLU A 45 -7.00 7.41 -4.48
CA GLU A 45 -5.55 7.17 -4.64
C GLU A 45 -5.21 6.45 -5.97
N VAL A 46 -6.21 6.21 -6.83
CA VAL A 46 -6.05 5.43 -8.06
C VAL A 46 -6.71 6.07 -9.27
N ALA A 47 -6.20 5.73 -10.46
CA ALA A 47 -6.74 6.10 -11.76
C ALA A 47 -7.36 4.89 -12.48
N ALA A 48 -8.24 5.16 -13.44
CA ALA A 48 -8.84 4.12 -14.28
C ALA A 48 -7.77 3.33 -15.05
N GLY A 49 -7.88 2.00 -15.06
CA GLY A 49 -6.92 1.10 -15.72
C GLY A 49 -5.60 0.89 -14.97
N GLN A 50 -5.41 1.51 -13.80
CA GLN A 50 -4.22 1.33 -12.99
C GLN A 50 -4.19 -0.09 -12.37
N ARG A 51 -3.01 -0.73 -12.41
CA ARG A 51 -2.78 -1.98 -11.69
C ARG A 51 -2.63 -1.71 -10.19
N VAL A 52 -3.33 -2.51 -9.38
CA VAL A 52 -3.33 -2.40 -7.92
C VAL A 52 -2.98 -3.75 -7.29
N LYS A 53 -2.40 -3.73 -6.09
CA LYS A 53 -2.11 -4.95 -5.32
C LYS A 53 -3.24 -5.29 -4.37
N LEU A 54 -3.37 -6.58 -4.02
CA LEU A 54 -4.29 -6.99 -2.95
C LEU A 54 -3.92 -6.27 -1.65
N GLY A 55 -4.91 -5.68 -0.99
CA GLY A 55 -4.73 -4.90 0.25
C GLY A 55 -4.23 -3.47 0.05
N GLN A 56 -4.01 -3.02 -1.19
CA GLN A 56 -3.70 -1.62 -1.47
C GLN A 56 -4.93 -0.73 -1.18
N VAL A 57 -4.69 0.39 -0.50
CA VAL A 57 -5.73 1.40 -0.26
C VAL A 57 -6.05 2.11 -1.58
N LEU A 58 -7.32 2.08 -1.97
CA LEU A 58 -7.81 2.71 -3.21
C LEU A 58 -8.49 4.05 -2.95
N VAL A 59 -9.23 4.15 -1.84
CA VAL A 59 -10.01 5.32 -1.45
C VAL A 59 -9.87 5.53 0.06
N ALA A 60 -9.64 6.77 0.46
CA ALA A 60 -9.66 7.20 1.86
C ALA A 60 -10.96 7.97 2.14
N MET A 61 -11.63 7.62 3.23
CA MET A 61 -12.84 8.29 3.70
C MET A 61 -12.52 9.27 4.82
N GLU A 62 -13.34 10.32 4.97
CA GLU A 62 -13.26 11.23 6.11
C GLU A 62 -13.56 10.48 7.42
N MET A 63 -12.79 10.78 8.45
CA MET A 63 -13.03 10.21 9.78
C MET A 63 -14.27 10.87 10.41
N PRO A 64 -15.23 10.08 10.92
CA PRO A 64 -16.37 10.60 11.65
C PRO A 64 -15.93 11.51 12.82
N PRO A 65 -16.66 12.60 13.11
CA PRO A 65 -16.27 13.57 14.13
C PRO A 65 -16.20 12.96 15.54
N LYS A 66 -16.98 11.91 15.81
CA LYS A 66 -16.95 11.19 17.10
C LYS A 66 -15.64 10.41 17.27
N GLU A 67 -15.20 9.73 16.22
CA GLU A 67 -13.95 8.94 16.21
C GLU A 67 -12.74 9.86 16.25
N ALA A 68 -12.77 10.99 15.53
CA ALA A 68 -11.72 12.00 15.59
C ALA A 68 -11.52 12.53 17.02
N LYS A 69 -12.61 12.81 17.75
CA LYS A 69 -12.54 13.22 19.16
C LYS A 69 -11.95 12.15 20.07
N GLN A 70 -12.33 10.88 19.86
CA GLN A 70 -11.79 9.76 20.62
C GLN A 70 -10.29 9.56 20.36
N LEU A 71 -9.87 9.70 19.10
CA LEU A 71 -8.45 9.63 18.73
C LEU A 71 -7.64 10.74 19.41
N GLU A 72 -8.14 11.97 19.42
CA GLU A 72 -7.48 13.08 20.13
C GLU A 72 -7.42 12.86 21.65
N GLN A 73 -8.49 12.36 22.25
CA GLN A 73 -8.48 11.98 23.67
C GLN A 73 -7.47 10.86 23.97
N ALA A 74 -7.39 9.84 23.10
CA ALA A 74 -6.43 8.76 23.24
C ALA A 74 -4.98 9.27 23.14
N LYS A 75 -4.69 10.16 22.17
CA LYS A 75 -3.39 10.84 22.06
C LYS A 75 -3.06 11.65 23.31
N ALA A 76 -4.01 12.42 23.83
CA ALA A 76 -3.84 13.20 25.06
C ALA A 76 -3.60 12.30 26.29
N GLY A 77 -4.24 11.13 26.35
CA GLY A 77 -3.97 10.12 27.37
C GLY A 77 -2.55 9.58 27.28
N ALA A 78 -2.09 9.23 26.07
CA ALA A 78 -0.75 8.70 25.84
C ALA A 78 0.35 9.71 26.20
N THR A 79 0.17 11.00 25.87
CA THR A 79 1.14 12.04 26.22
C THR A 79 1.23 12.25 27.73
N ARG A 80 0.10 12.27 28.45
CA ARG A 80 0.09 12.33 29.92
C ARG A 80 0.81 11.13 30.54
N ALA A 81 0.54 9.92 30.04
CA ALA A 81 1.22 8.72 30.51
C ALA A 81 2.75 8.80 30.29
N GLY A 82 3.18 9.29 29.12
CA GLY A 82 4.60 9.53 28.82
C GLY A 82 5.25 10.52 29.80
N GLN A 83 4.58 11.64 30.08
CA GLN A 83 5.08 12.63 31.04
C GLN A 83 5.20 12.08 32.46
N VAL A 84 4.25 11.25 32.90
CA VAL A 84 4.31 10.58 34.22
C VAL A 84 5.50 9.62 34.27
N TYR A 85 5.70 8.82 33.22
CA TYR A 85 6.84 7.91 33.13
C TYR A 85 8.18 8.65 33.17
N GLU A 86 8.33 9.75 32.43
CA GLU A 86 9.54 10.55 32.45
C GLU A 86 9.82 11.19 33.81
N LYS A 87 8.80 11.73 34.47
CA LYS A 87 8.91 12.27 35.84
C LYS A 87 9.35 11.19 36.83
N ALA A 88 8.73 10.01 36.78
CA ALA A 88 9.11 8.89 37.64
C ALA A 88 10.56 8.43 37.39
N ARG A 89 10.97 8.38 36.11
CA ARG A 89 12.35 8.04 35.74
C ARG A 89 13.36 9.07 36.22
N ALA A 90 13.02 10.37 36.13
CA ALA A 90 13.85 11.45 36.65
C ALA A 90 13.98 11.41 38.17
N ALA A 91 12.87 11.19 38.89
CA ALA A 91 12.87 11.03 40.35
C ALA A 91 13.74 9.85 40.80
N ARG A 92 13.64 8.71 40.10
CA ARG A 92 14.49 7.54 40.37
C ARG A 92 15.97 7.83 40.16
N ARG A 93 16.35 8.52 39.08
CA ARG A 93 17.76 8.92 38.84
C ARG A 93 18.29 9.82 39.95
N ASN A 94 17.49 10.81 40.38
CA ASN A 94 17.87 11.70 41.47
C ASN A 94 18.02 10.96 42.80
N ALA A 95 17.15 9.99 43.09
CA ALA A 95 17.23 9.16 44.30
C ALA A 95 18.47 8.26 44.32
N VAL A 96 18.85 7.66 43.18
CA VAL A 96 20.08 6.89 43.06
C VAL A 96 21.30 7.79 43.26
N ARG A 97 21.34 8.96 42.62
CA ARG A 97 22.42 9.93 42.79
C ARG A 97 22.60 10.35 44.25
N TRP A 98 21.51 10.60 44.98
CA TRP A 98 21.56 10.94 46.40
C TRP A 98 22.11 9.80 47.26
N ARG A 99 21.77 8.55 46.95
CA ARG A 99 22.24 7.36 47.65
C ARG A 99 23.74 7.08 47.43
N ASP A 100 24.27 7.38 46.25
CA ASP A 100 25.69 7.24 45.97
C ASP A 100 26.52 8.36 46.63
N SER A 101 26.02 9.59 46.65
CA SER A 101 26.69 10.72 47.32
C SER A 101 26.80 10.53 48.84
N SER A 102 25.82 9.89 49.48
CA SER A 102 25.81 9.65 50.93
C SER A 102 26.64 8.44 51.38
N ARG A 103 27.28 7.72 50.45
CA ARG A 103 28.24 6.64 50.75
C ARG A 103 29.70 7.09 50.73
N ILE A 104 29.97 8.29 50.21
CA ILE A 104 31.32 8.82 49.98
C ILE A 104 31.68 9.90 51.03
N ALA A 105 30.72 10.34 51.85
CA ALA A 105 30.91 11.23 53.00
C ALA A 105 30.91 10.42 54.30
#